data_AF-A0A940LZQ5-F1
#
_entry.id   AF-A0A940LZQ5-F1
#
_cell.length_a   1.000
_cell.length_b   1.000
_cell.length_c   1.000
_cell.angle_alpha   90.00
_cell.angle_beta   90.00
_cell.angle_gamma   90.00
#
_symmetry.space_group_name_H-M   'P 1'
#
loop_
_entity.id
_entity.type
_entity.pdbx_description
1 polymer ?
#
loop_
_entity_poly.entity_id
_entity_poly.type
_entity_poly.pdbx_seq_one_letter_code
_entity_poly.pdbx_strand_id
1 'polypeptide(L)'
;MNIKRFAIIALLAGTAFAANAAENNTLTDCVDLSANQEIVRSGGAQSMLLRDGDAHYLVGFRGDCSSLATASSIEIGTDGAANRLCPKGTKVKTNRSTCSVGKVQTIDAEEFASLKKRAER
;
A
#
# COMPACT_ATOMS: atom_id res chain seq x y z
N MET A 1 -55.67 17.84 33.54
CA MET A 1 -55.12 16.84 32.59
C MET A 1 -54.03 17.54 31.78
N ASN A 2 -52.80 17.06 31.95
CA ASN A 2 -51.56 17.61 31.38
C ASN A 2 -51.43 17.26 29.89
N ILE A 3 -51.00 18.20 29.04
CA ILE A 3 -50.40 17.85 27.73
C ILE A 3 -49.14 18.68 27.54
N LYS A 4 -48.00 18.04 27.83
CA LYS A 4 -46.64 18.52 27.62
C LYS A 4 -46.37 18.64 26.10
N ARG A 5 -45.95 19.82 25.66
CA ARG A 5 -45.30 20.03 24.36
C ARG A 5 -43.80 19.74 24.54
N PHE A 6 -43.29 18.69 23.92
CA PHE A 6 -41.86 18.52 23.70
C PHE A 6 -41.62 18.22 22.23
N ALA A 7 -41.14 19.25 21.52
CA ALA A 7 -40.59 19.13 20.18
C ALA A 7 -39.24 18.42 20.28
N ILE A 8 -39.11 17.25 19.65
CA ILE A 8 -37.84 16.53 19.55
C ILE A 8 -37.16 17.00 18.28
N ILE A 9 -36.05 17.74 18.46
CA ILE A 9 -35.18 18.22 17.40
C ILE A 9 -34.36 17.03 16.88
N ALA A 10 -34.44 16.80 15.58
CA ALA A 10 -33.60 15.85 14.86
C ALA A 10 -32.14 16.37 14.82
N LEU A 11 -31.23 15.68 15.49
CA LEU A 11 -29.79 15.86 15.27
C LEU A 11 -29.34 14.86 14.20
N LEU A 12 -29.09 15.35 13.00
CA LEU A 12 -28.26 14.67 12.01
C LEU A 12 -26.82 14.66 12.54
N ALA A 13 -26.35 13.52 13.03
CA ALA A 13 -24.92 13.29 13.22
C ALA A 13 -24.31 13.04 11.84
N GLY A 14 -23.84 14.12 11.20
CA GLY A 14 -22.96 14.01 10.05
C GLY A 14 -21.67 13.34 10.49
N THR A 15 -21.49 12.08 10.09
CA THR A 15 -20.17 11.44 10.13
C THR A 15 -19.30 12.15 9.10
N ALA A 16 -18.57 13.15 9.55
CA ALA A 16 -17.45 13.69 8.82
C ALA A 16 -16.42 12.55 8.70
N PHE A 17 -16.42 11.86 7.56
CA PHE A 17 -15.24 11.10 7.15
C PHE A 17 -14.14 12.14 6.98
N ALA A 18 -13.26 12.23 7.97
CA ALA A 18 -11.97 12.85 7.79
C ALA A 18 -11.27 12.05 6.68
N ALA A 19 -11.37 12.57 5.45
CA ALA A 19 -10.45 12.25 4.39
C ALA A 19 -9.09 12.75 4.89
N ASN A 20 -8.39 11.89 5.64
CA ASN A 20 -6.97 12.04 5.85
C ASN A 20 -6.38 11.89 4.46
N ALA A 21 -6.13 13.00 3.78
CA ALA A 21 -5.21 13.03 2.66
C ALA A 21 -3.92 12.44 3.21
N ALA A 22 -3.65 11.17 2.92
CA ALA A 22 -2.45 10.54 3.40
C ALA A 22 -1.33 11.22 2.64
N GLU A 23 -0.56 12.05 3.32
CA GLU A 23 0.69 12.54 2.76
C GLU A 23 1.49 11.32 2.32
N ASN A 24 1.93 11.32 1.06
CA ASN A 24 2.73 10.28 0.43
C ASN A 24 4.09 10.14 1.13
N ASN A 25 4.05 9.61 2.34
CA ASN A 25 5.14 9.63 3.27
C ASN A 25 6.12 8.51 2.92
N THR A 26 7.40 8.84 3.03
CA THR A 26 8.43 7.80 2.91
C THR A 26 8.33 6.94 4.16
N LEU A 27 8.28 5.62 3.96
CA LEU A 27 8.27 4.67 5.08
C LEU A 27 9.53 4.90 5.92
N THR A 28 9.38 5.14 7.23
CA THR A 28 10.51 5.38 8.14
C THR A 28 10.97 4.13 8.85
N ASP A 29 10.04 3.22 9.11
CA ASP A 29 10.24 2.04 9.94
C ASP A 29 10.00 0.76 9.15
N CYS A 30 10.57 -0.34 9.64
CA CYS A 30 10.28 -1.66 9.10
C CYS A 30 8.88 -2.10 9.53
N VAL A 31 8.15 -2.70 8.59
CA VAL A 31 6.84 -3.31 8.82
C VAL A 31 6.89 -4.79 8.46
N ASP A 32 6.35 -5.60 9.35
CA ASP A 32 6.11 -7.02 9.09
C ASP A 32 4.78 -7.14 8.35
N LEU A 33 4.86 -7.66 7.12
CA LEU A 33 3.74 -7.84 6.22
C LEU A 33 2.92 -9.06 6.65
N SER A 34 1.61 -8.94 6.61
CA SER A 34 0.71 -10.04 6.90
C SER A 34 0.59 -11.01 5.72
N ALA A 35 -0.13 -12.12 5.93
CA ALA A 35 -0.47 -13.05 4.85
C ALA A 35 -1.45 -12.44 3.83
N ASN A 36 -2.15 -11.35 4.18
CA ASN A 36 -3.13 -10.67 3.32
C ASN A 36 -2.46 -9.57 2.48
N GLN A 37 -1.41 -9.97 1.76
CA GLN A 37 -0.68 -9.10 0.87
C GLN A 37 -1.19 -9.22 -0.57
N GLU A 38 -1.34 -8.08 -1.23
CA GLU A 38 -1.60 -7.99 -2.66
C GLU A 38 -0.48 -7.23 -3.33
N ILE A 39 0.17 -7.87 -4.30
CA ILE A 39 1.22 -7.28 -5.10
C ILE A 39 0.66 -6.96 -6.48
N VAL A 40 0.66 -5.68 -6.83
CA VAL A 40 0.33 -5.23 -8.19
C VAL A 40 1.61 -4.82 -8.88
N ARG A 41 1.88 -5.46 -10.01
CA ARG A 41 3.01 -5.12 -10.87
C ARG A 41 2.64 -3.85 -11.62
N SER A 42 3.37 -2.76 -11.40
CA SER A 42 3.24 -1.64 -12.32
C SER A 42 3.78 -2.05 -13.69
N GLY A 43 3.19 -1.57 -14.78
CA GLY A 43 3.65 -1.93 -16.15
C GLY A 43 5.13 -1.60 -16.42
N GLY A 44 5.77 -0.79 -15.59
CA GLY A 44 7.21 -0.55 -15.59
C GLY A 44 7.99 -1.43 -14.61
N ALA A 45 9.25 -1.70 -14.95
CA ALA A 45 10.20 -2.44 -14.10
C ALA A 45 10.71 -1.64 -12.88
N GLN A 46 10.31 -0.39 -12.72
CA GLN A 46 10.90 0.55 -11.76
C GLN A 46 10.20 0.56 -10.40
N SER A 47 8.96 0.08 -10.33
CA SER A 47 8.21 0.04 -9.09
C SER A 47 7.22 -1.12 -9.05
N MET A 48 6.58 -1.29 -7.90
CA MET A 48 5.43 -2.15 -7.69
C MET A 48 4.54 -1.54 -6.62
N LEU A 49 3.25 -1.87 -6.67
CA LEU A 49 2.34 -1.55 -5.57
C LEU A 49 2.21 -2.76 -4.66
N LEU A 50 2.14 -2.49 -3.38
CA LEU A 50 1.91 -3.49 -2.35
C LEU A 50 0.77 -2.99 -1.46
N ARG A 51 -0.23 -3.84 -1.23
CA ARG A 51 -1.24 -3.63 -0.21
C ARG A 51 -1.07 -4.72 0.85
N ASP A 52 -1.16 -4.33 2.11
CA ASP A 52 -1.17 -5.23 3.26
C ASP A 52 -2.33 -4.83 4.17
N GLY A 53 -3.43 -5.57 4.11
CA GLY A 53 -4.69 -5.17 4.75
C GLY A 53 -5.17 -3.81 4.23
N ASP A 54 -5.20 -2.81 5.12
CA ASP A 54 -5.59 -1.41 4.86
C ASP A 54 -4.39 -0.51 4.51
N ALA A 55 -3.16 -0.99 4.70
CA ALA A 55 -1.95 -0.24 4.38
C ALA A 55 -1.61 -0.42 2.90
N HIS A 56 -1.23 0.68 2.24
CA HIS A 56 -0.88 0.69 0.83
C HIS A 56 0.49 1.32 0.65
N TYR A 57 1.29 0.73 -0.23
CA TYR A 57 2.68 1.11 -0.45
C TYR A 57 2.99 1.17 -1.94
N LEU A 58 3.77 2.18 -2.33
CA LEU A 58 4.51 2.23 -3.57
C LEU A 58 5.97 1.87 -3.29
N VAL A 59 6.40 0.73 -3.80
CA VAL A 59 7.76 0.21 -3.65
C VAL A 59 8.53 0.51 -4.92
N GLY A 60 9.45 1.46 -4.85
CA GLY A 60 10.37 1.80 -5.93
C GLY A 60 11.68 1.04 -5.81
N PHE A 61 12.18 0.51 -6.93
CA PHE A 61 13.45 -0.20 -7.00
C PHE A 61 14.62 0.77 -7.23
N ARG A 62 15.85 0.37 -6.83
CA ARG A 62 17.07 1.16 -7.10
C ARG A 62 17.45 1.21 -8.58
N GLY A 63 16.93 0.29 -9.37
CA GLY A 63 17.11 0.18 -10.82
C GLY A 63 15.99 -0.69 -11.40
N ASP A 64 16.08 -1.03 -12.68
CA ASP A 64 15.03 -1.80 -13.34
C ASP A 64 14.97 -3.25 -12.83
N CYS A 65 13.84 -3.62 -12.28
CA CYS A 65 13.45 -4.98 -11.90
C CYS A 65 12.66 -5.65 -13.03
N SER A 66 13.30 -5.86 -14.19
CA SER A 66 12.62 -6.34 -15.40
C SER A 66 11.96 -7.72 -15.22
N SER A 67 12.51 -8.56 -14.35
CA SER A 67 11.94 -9.87 -14.02
C SER A 67 10.59 -9.79 -13.33
N LEU A 68 10.25 -8.67 -12.66
CA LEU A 68 9.01 -8.53 -11.92
C LEU A 68 7.78 -8.70 -12.81
N ALA A 69 7.82 -8.13 -14.01
CA ALA A 69 6.69 -8.15 -14.96
C ALA A 69 6.29 -9.58 -15.36
N THR A 70 7.27 -10.49 -15.45
CA THR A 70 7.08 -11.88 -15.91
C THR A 70 7.25 -12.92 -14.81
N ALA A 71 7.43 -12.50 -13.56
CA ALA A 71 7.67 -13.39 -12.44
C ALA A 71 6.45 -14.28 -12.15
N SER A 72 6.69 -15.57 -11.86
CA SER A 72 5.64 -16.47 -11.40
C SER A 72 5.50 -16.46 -9.88
N SER A 73 6.56 -16.11 -9.16
CA SER A 73 6.58 -15.91 -7.72
C SER A 73 7.26 -14.59 -7.38
N ILE A 74 6.75 -13.90 -6.36
CA ILE A 74 7.31 -12.66 -5.84
C ILE A 74 7.34 -12.80 -4.31
N GLU A 75 8.51 -12.62 -3.73
CA GLU A 75 8.72 -12.66 -2.29
C GLU A 75 9.39 -11.37 -1.85
N ILE A 76 8.91 -10.77 -0.76
CA ILE A 76 9.48 -9.57 -0.16
C ILE A 76 10.21 -10.00 1.10
N GLY A 77 11.43 -9.49 1.30
CA GLY A 77 12.15 -9.73 2.54
C GLY A 77 13.27 -8.74 2.77
N THR A 78 13.65 -8.58 4.03
CA THR A 78 14.74 -7.69 4.45
C THR A 78 15.69 -8.46 5.34
N ASP A 79 16.99 -8.41 5.05
CA ASP A 79 18.06 -9.03 5.86
C ASP A 79 17.81 -10.51 6.22
N GLY A 80 17.17 -11.26 5.32
CA GLY A 80 16.86 -12.68 5.51
C GLY A 80 15.51 -12.95 6.20
N ALA A 81 14.85 -11.93 6.75
CA ALA A 81 13.47 -12.04 7.22
C ALA A 81 12.49 -11.96 6.05
N ALA A 82 11.70 -13.01 5.86
CA ALA A 82 10.61 -13.03 4.90
C ALA A 82 9.46 -12.13 5.35
N ASN A 83 8.70 -11.61 4.39
CA ASN A 83 7.54 -10.74 4.62
C ASN A 83 7.86 -9.51 5.48
N ARG A 84 9.06 -8.95 5.33
CA ARG A 84 9.45 -7.72 6.02
C ARG A 84 9.81 -6.64 5.02
N LEU A 85 9.08 -5.53 5.08
CA LEU A 85 9.31 -4.34 4.26
C LEU A 85 9.95 -3.26 5.10
N CYS A 86 11.08 -2.75 4.65
CA CYS A 86 11.85 -1.70 5.29
C CYS A 86 12.20 -0.63 4.25
N PRO A 87 12.47 0.62 4.67
CA PRO A 87 12.92 1.66 3.74
C PRO A 87 14.26 1.33 3.05
N LYS A 88 15.09 0.51 3.68
CA LYS A 88 16.40 0.09 3.19
C LYS A 88 16.60 -1.39 3.45
N GLY A 89 17.46 -2.03 2.66
CA GLY A 89 17.79 -3.45 2.82
C GLY A 89 16.73 -4.42 2.26
N THR A 90 15.51 -3.96 1.99
CA THR A 90 14.48 -4.80 1.37
C THR A 90 14.89 -5.24 -0.02
N LYS A 91 14.65 -6.52 -0.27
CA LYS A 91 14.84 -7.18 -1.55
C LYS A 91 13.52 -7.82 -1.96
N VAL A 92 13.21 -7.70 -3.24
CA VAL A 92 12.13 -8.40 -3.89
C VAL A 92 12.74 -9.53 -4.70
N LYS A 93 12.52 -10.76 -4.24
CA LYS A 93 12.96 -11.96 -4.93
C LYS A 93 11.86 -12.40 -5.89
N THR A 94 12.26 -12.70 -7.11
CA THR A 94 11.43 -13.36 -8.10
C THR A 94 12.04 -14.71 -8.45
N ASN A 95 11.30 -15.58 -9.12
CA ASN A 95 11.84 -16.83 -9.64
C ASN A 95 12.98 -16.67 -10.66
N ARG A 96 13.24 -15.45 -11.15
CA ARG A 96 14.27 -15.16 -12.17
C ARG A 96 15.41 -14.29 -11.68
N SER A 97 15.15 -13.37 -10.75
CA SER A 97 16.15 -12.42 -10.26
C SER A 97 15.78 -11.86 -8.88
N THR A 98 16.73 -11.15 -8.26
CA THR A 98 16.49 -10.41 -7.01
C THR A 98 16.69 -8.92 -7.25
N CYS A 99 15.68 -8.13 -6.90
CA CYS A 99 15.68 -6.69 -7.08
C CYS A 99 15.83 -5.97 -5.74
N SER A 100 16.63 -4.92 -5.72
CA SER A 100 16.86 -4.13 -4.50
C SER A 100 15.88 -2.96 -4.44
N VAL A 101 15.18 -2.84 -3.31
CA VAL A 101 14.30 -1.70 -3.05
C VAL A 101 15.13 -0.45 -2.77
N GLY A 102 14.72 0.66 -3.39
CA GLY A 102 15.37 1.96 -3.28
C GLY A 102 14.57 2.96 -2.45
N LYS A 103 13.24 2.94 -2.60
CA LYS A 103 12.33 3.82 -1.89
C LYS A 103 11.03 3.09 -1.61
N VAL A 104 10.46 3.32 -0.44
CA VAL A 104 9.14 2.84 -0.08
C VAL A 104 8.32 4.04 0.36
N GLN A 105 7.15 4.23 -0.25
CA GLN A 105 6.21 5.27 0.11
C GLN A 105 4.91 4.64 0.57
N THR A 106 4.36 5.13 1.67
CA THR A 106 2.96 4.87 2.03
C THR A 106 2.08 5.76 1.16
N ILE A 107 1.06 5.17 0.56
CA ILE A 107 0.07 5.86 -0.27
C ILE A 107 -1.32 5.59 0.30
N ASP A 108 -2.32 6.39 -0.05
CA ASP A 108 -3.70 6.07 0.29
C ASP A 108 -4.33 5.05 -0.68
N ALA A 109 -5.52 4.58 -0.33
CA ALA A 109 -6.26 3.60 -1.12
C ALA A 109 -6.72 4.14 -2.48
N GLU A 110 -7.00 5.44 -2.60
CA GLU A 110 -7.45 6.07 -3.84
C GLU A 110 -6.28 6.15 -4.84
N GLU A 111 -5.10 6.56 -4.38
CA GLU A 111 -3.87 6.58 -5.15
C GLU A 111 -3.46 5.16 -5.55
N PHE A 112 -3.52 4.19 -4.63
CA PHE A 112 -3.28 2.78 -4.95
C PHE A 112 -4.20 2.29 -6.07
N ALA A 113 -5.51 2.54 -5.97
CA ALA A 113 -6.48 2.14 -6.98
C ALA A 113 -6.23 2.83 -8.34
N SER A 114 -5.87 4.12 -8.32
CA SER A 114 -5.51 4.88 -9.52
C SER A 114 -4.27 4.32 -10.20
N LEU A 115 -3.20 4.06 -9.45
CA LEU A 115 -1.96 3.48 -9.96
C LEU A 115 -2.18 2.04 -10.45
N LYS A 116 -2.95 1.22 -9.72
CA LYS A 116 -3.33 -0.13 -10.14
C LYS A 116 -4.06 -0.11 -11.47
N LYS A 117 -5.08 0.76 -11.61
CA LYS A 117 -5.83 0.91 -12.87
C LYS A 117 -4.93 1.36 -14.04
N ARG A 118 -3.86 2.12 -13.79
CA ARG A 118 -2.90 2.51 -14.83
C ARG A 118 -1.97 1.35 -15.21
N ALA A 119 -1.61 0.50 -14.25
CA ALA A 119 -0.77 -0.66 -14.47
C ALA A 119 -1.46 -1.77 -15.29
N GLU A 120 -2.78 -1.84 -15.23
CA GLU A 120 -3.60 -2.81 -15.96
C GLU A 120 -3.93 -2.39 -17.40
N ARG A 121 -3.56 -1.16 -17.82
CA ARG A 121 -3.85 -0.63 -19.16
C ARG A 121 -2.83 -1.05 -20.21
#